data_AF-A0A8H7LQI9-F1
#
_entry.id   AF-A0A8H7LQI9-F1
#
_cell.length_a   1.000
_cell.length_b   1.000
_cell.length_c   1.000
_cell.angle_alpha   90.00
_cell.angle_beta   90.00
_cell.angle_gamma   90.00
#
_symmetry.space_group_name_H-M   'P 1'
#
loop_
_entity.id
_entity.type
_entity.pdbx_description
1 polymer ?
#
loop_
_entity_poly.entity_id
_entity_poly.type
_entity_poly.pdbx_seq_one_letter_code
_entity_poly.pdbx_strand_id
1 'polypeptide(L)'
;MRFSVVSVSVLAALAQLVSAVPTLERRASATEKPTIGYAAQGGTTGGIGGSTITVTSLAALTSAVADDKAKIVYVSGTITGNTVVKVGSNTSLLGKSGSSLVGVGLRVNKKNNVIIRNLKISKVLASAGDALGIQEASKVWVDHVDLSSDRDHDKDFYDGLL
;
A
#
# COMPACT_ATOMS: atom_id res chain seq x y z
N MET A 1 -63.99 -50.55 14.36
CA MET A 1 -63.55 -49.19 14.75
C MET A 1 -62.26 -49.28 15.53
N ARG A 2 -61.10 -48.98 14.92
CA ARG A 2 -59.89 -48.44 15.57
C ARG A 2 -59.08 -47.70 14.50
N PHE A 3 -59.02 -46.38 14.62
CA PHE A 3 -58.17 -45.48 13.83
C PHE A 3 -56.74 -45.51 14.41
N SER A 4 -55.70 -45.35 13.57
CA SER A 4 -54.61 -44.41 13.89
C SER A 4 -53.58 -44.21 12.76
N VAL A 5 -53.61 -42.97 12.25
CA VAL A 5 -52.54 -42.01 11.90
C VAL A 5 -51.32 -42.47 11.08
N VAL A 6 -51.30 -42.01 9.83
CA VAL A 6 -50.09 -41.89 8.98
C VAL A 6 -49.37 -40.60 9.36
N SER A 7 -48.12 -40.70 9.82
CA SER A 7 -47.25 -39.56 10.09
C SER A 7 -46.63 -39.05 8.79
N VAL A 8 -46.96 -37.81 8.40
CA VAL A 8 -46.30 -37.09 7.29
C VAL A 8 -45.15 -36.27 7.88
N SER A 9 -43.92 -36.69 7.63
CA SER A 9 -42.72 -35.90 7.93
C SER A 9 -42.50 -34.85 6.84
N VAL A 10 -42.77 -33.58 7.16
CA VAL A 10 -42.46 -32.42 6.30
C VAL A 10 -40.97 -32.09 6.46
N LEU A 11 -40.20 -32.30 5.38
CA LEU A 11 -38.79 -31.91 5.30
C LEU A 11 -38.70 -30.43 4.94
N ALA A 12 -38.43 -29.57 5.93
CA ALA A 12 -38.20 -28.15 5.71
C ALA A 12 -36.78 -27.93 5.16
N ALA A 13 -36.67 -27.58 3.87
CA ALA A 13 -35.42 -27.13 3.27
C ALA A 13 -35.15 -25.67 3.68
N LEU A 14 -34.18 -25.45 4.58
CA LEU A 14 -33.64 -24.12 4.85
C LEU A 14 -32.76 -23.68 3.67
N ALA A 15 -33.28 -22.78 2.84
CA ALA A 15 -32.47 -22.01 1.90
C ALA A 15 -31.57 -21.05 2.70
N GLN A 16 -30.26 -21.31 2.72
CA GLN A 16 -29.29 -20.34 3.23
C GLN A 16 -29.15 -19.21 2.21
N LEU A 17 -29.71 -18.05 2.54
CA LEU A 17 -29.40 -16.79 1.88
C LEU A 17 -27.98 -16.40 2.27
N VAL A 18 -27.00 -16.76 1.43
CA VAL A 18 -25.67 -16.16 1.49
C VAL A 18 -25.83 -14.70 1.04
N SER A 19 -25.83 -13.77 1.98
CA SER A 19 -25.66 -12.36 1.62
C SER A 19 -24.21 -12.18 1.17
N ALA A 20 -24.00 -12.00 -0.13
CA ALA A 20 -22.76 -11.42 -0.63
C ALA A 20 -22.78 -9.94 -0.25
N VAL A 21 -22.45 -9.63 1.01
CA VAL A 21 -22.05 -8.28 1.37
C VAL A 21 -20.80 -8.01 0.53
N PRO A 22 -20.77 -6.98 -0.33
CA PRO A 22 -19.52 -6.61 -0.97
C PRO A 22 -18.57 -6.21 0.16
N THR A 23 -17.65 -7.11 0.50
CA THR A 23 -16.52 -6.76 1.33
C THR A 23 -15.83 -5.63 0.60
N LEU A 24 -15.83 -4.44 1.21
CA LEU A 24 -14.99 -3.34 0.77
C LEU A 24 -13.55 -3.89 0.73
N GLU A 25 -13.11 -4.28 -0.46
CA GLU A 25 -11.76 -4.78 -0.70
C GLU A 25 -10.79 -3.74 -0.15
N ARG A 26 -9.94 -4.20 0.75
CA ARG A 26 -8.97 -3.42 1.51
C ARG A 26 -8.16 -2.57 0.53
N ARG A 27 -8.12 -1.23 0.73
CA ARG A 27 -7.55 -0.20 -0.18
C ARG A 27 -6.09 -0.35 -0.67
N ALA A 28 -5.42 -1.48 -0.44
CA ALA A 28 -4.22 -1.89 -1.16
C ALA A 28 -4.06 -3.43 -1.01
N SER A 29 -4.48 -4.19 -2.01
CA SER A 29 -4.22 -5.62 -2.03
C SER A 29 -2.73 -5.88 -2.27
N ALA A 30 -2.19 -6.90 -1.60
CA ALA A 30 -0.77 -7.28 -1.67
C ALA A 30 -0.38 -7.85 -3.04
N THR A 31 -1.38 -8.34 -3.78
CA THR A 31 -1.22 -9.05 -5.06
C THR A 31 -1.67 -8.25 -6.27
N GLU A 32 -2.16 -7.03 -6.04
CA GLU A 32 -2.65 -6.17 -7.11
C GLU A 32 -1.48 -5.55 -7.89
N LYS A 33 -1.69 -5.42 -9.20
CA LYS A 33 -0.72 -4.95 -10.17
C LYS A 33 -1.38 -3.89 -11.06
N PRO A 34 -0.61 -2.93 -11.62
CA PRO A 34 -1.18 -1.98 -12.57
C PRO A 34 -1.67 -2.74 -13.80
N THR A 35 -2.88 -2.42 -14.28
CA THR A 35 -3.47 -2.99 -15.50
C THR A 35 -3.36 -2.04 -16.69
N ILE A 36 -2.94 -0.79 -16.47
CA ILE A 36 -2.85 0.26 -17.47
C ILE A 36 -1.54 1.06 -17.36
N GLY A 37 -1.19 1.77 -18.44
CA GLY A 37 -0.04 2.68 -18.49
C GLY A 37 1.32 1.98 -18.56
N TYR A 38 2.39 2.77 -18.49
CA TYR A 38 3.76 2.28 -18.65
C TYR A 38 4.20 1.30 -17.55
N ALA A 39 3.71 1.47 -16.32
CA ALA A 39 3.99 0.53 -15.24
C ALA A 39 3.41 -0.87 -15.53
N ALA A 40 2.22 -0.94 -16.12
CA ALA A 40 1.61 -2.20 -16.56
C ALA A 40 2.38 -2.81 -17.74
N GLN A 41 2.70 -2.01 -18.76
CA GLN A 41 3.49 -2.47 -19.92
C GLN A 41 4.89 -2.98 -19.50
N GLY A 42 5.50 -2.37 -18.48
CA GLY A 42 6.77 -2.82 -17.92
C GLY A 42 6.68 -4.11 -17.09
N GLY A 43 5.47 -4.59 -16.80
CA GLY A 43 5.24 -5.79 -15.97
C GLY A 43 5.56 -5.57 -14.50
N THR A 44 5.15 -4.43 -13.93
CA THR A 44 5.37 -4.13 -12.50
C THR A 44 4.59 -5.10 -11.61
N THR A 45 5.28 -5.78 -10.71
CA THR A 45 4.73 -6.74 -9.74
C THR A 45 5.05 -6.39 -8.28
N GLY A 46 5.97 -5.45 -8.05
CA GLY A 46 6.44 -5.11 -6.71
C GLY A 46 7.03 -6.32 -6.00
N GLY A 47 6.61 -6.53 -4.75
CA GLY A 47 7.10 -7.62 -3.90
C GLY A 47 6.24 -8.87 -3.86
N ILE A 48 5.36 -9.10 -4.84
CA ILE A 48 4.51 -10.30 -4.90
C ILE A 48 5.37 -11.57 -4.81
N GLY A 49 4.96 -12.52 -3.96
CA GLY A 49 5.68 -13.77 -3.69
C GLY A 49 6.84 -13.61 -2.69
N GLY A 50 7.10 -12.39 -2.24
CA GLY A 50 8.11 -12.07 -1.23
C GLY A 50 7.64 -12.20 0.22
N SER A 51 8.55 -11.92 1.13
CA SER A 51 8.24 -11.83 2.57
C SER A 51 7.27 -10.68 2.86
N THR A 52 6.46 -10.80 3.92
CA THR A 52 5.54 -9.73 4.35
C THR A 52 5.92 -9.21 5.72
N ILE A 53 6.05 -7.90 5.86
CA ILE A 53 6.52 -7.22 7.07
C ILE A 53 5.58 -6.05 7.38
N THR A 54 5.23 -5.81 8.64
CA THR A 54 4.57 -4.56 9.08
C THR A 54 5.57 -3.71 9.84
N VAL A 55 5.64 -2.42 9.52
CA VAL A 55 6.51 -1.45 10.18
C VAL A 55 5.70 -0.33 10.82
N THR A 56 6.15 0.13 11.99
CA THR A 56 5.52 1.19 12.79
C THR A 56 6.51 2.29 13.20
N SER A 57 7.76 2.20 12.76
CA SER A 57 8.82 3.16 13.09
C SER A 57 9.70 3.44 11.89
N LEU A 58 10.37 4.60 11.91
CA LEU A 58 11.26 5.03 10.83
C LEU A 58 12.43 4.06 10.63
N ALA A 59 13.03 3.58 11.73
CA ALA A 59 14.14 2.62 11.67
C ALA A 59 13.71 1.27 11.06
N ALA A 60 12.51 0.78 11.45
CA ALA A 60 11.95 -0.45 10.90
C ALA A 60 11.60 -0.29 9.42
N LEU A 61 10.98 0.83 9.03
CA LEU A 61 10.70 1.15 7.63
C LEU A 61 11.98 1.17 6.80
N THR A 62 12.98 1.93 7.24
CA THR A 62 14.27 2.07 6.54
C THR A 62 14.94 0.72 6.34
N SER A 63 14.97 -0.10 7.39
CA SER A 63 15.62 -1.42 7.33
C SER A 63 14.84 -2.38 6.42
N ALA A 64 13.51 -2.39 6.50
CA ALA A 64 12.66 -3.31 5.76
C ALA A 64 12.72 -3.10 4.24
N VAL A 65 12.97 -1.87 3.76
CA VAL A 65 12.93 -1.55 2.33
C VAL A 65 14.31 -1.43 1.67
N ALA A 66 15.41 -1.59 2.42
CA ALA A 66 16.75 -1.24 1.93
C ALA A 66 17.33 -2.20 0.88
N ASP A 67 17.04 -3.50 0.97
CA ASP A 67 17.57 -4.50 0.03
C ASP A 67 16.69 -4.65 -1.23
N ASP A 68 17.11 -5.49 -2.17
CA ASP A 68 16.40 -5.69 -3.46
C ASP A 68 15.60 -7.02 -3.52
N LYS A 69 15.46 -7.75 -2.40
CA LYS A 69 14.71 -9.01 -2.36
C LYS A 69 13.20 -8.75 -2.46
N ALA A 70 12.44 -9.66 -3.05
CA ALA A 70 10.99 -9.51 -3.13
C ALA A 70 10.36 -9.39 -1.72
N LYS A 71 9.57 -8.34 -1.49
CA LYS A 71 8.93 -8.09 -0.19
C LYS A 71 7.76 -7.11 -0.22
N ILE A 72 6.82 -7.36 0.67
CA ILE A 72 5.64 -6.52 0.92
C ILE A 72 5.81 -5.90 2.30
N VAL A 73 5.91 -4.57 2.34
CA VAL A 73 6.08 -3.80 3.57
C VAL A 73 4.81 -3.00 3.82
N TYR A 74 4.14 -3.30 4.92
CA TYR A 74 2.97 -2.56 5.38
C TYR A 74 3.38 -1.46 6.36
N VAL A 75 3.04 -0.22 6.06
CA VAL A 75 3.16 0.89 7.02
C VAL A 75 1.91 0.96 7.88
N SER A 76 2.08 1.02 9.20
CA SER A 76 0.98 1.09 10.16
C SER A 76 1.15 2.28 11.08
N GLY A 77 0.10 3.10 11.19
CA GLY A 77 0.13 4.33 11.97
C GLY A 77 0.96 5.44 11.32
N THR A 78 1.28 6.45 12.11
CA THR A 78 2.09 7.61 11.68
C THR A 78 3.55 7.37 11.99
N ILE A 79 4.40 7.53 10.97
CA ILE A 79 5.86 7.55 11.09
C ILE A 79 6.33 8.96 10.76
N THR A 80 7.04 9.59 11.68
CA THR A 80 7.55 10.97 11.54
C THR A 80 9.06 10.98 11.43
N GLY A 81 9.62 11.96 10.72
CA GLY A 81 11.06 12.19 10.62
C GLY A 81 11.38 13.45 9.83
N ASN A 82 12.66 13.64 9.49
CA ASN A 82 13.14 14.64 8.54
C ASN A 82 14.24 14.00 7.69
N THR A 83 13.85 13.05 6.84
CA THR A 83 14.80 12.25 6.06
C THR A 83 14.16 11.64 4.83
N VAL A 84 14.98 11.04 3.97
CA VAL A 84 14.53 10.24 2.83
C VAL A 84 14.86 8.78 3.05
N VAL A 85 13.84 7.92 2.92
CA VAL A 85 13.99 6.47 2.93
C VAL A 85 14.21 5.97 1.51
N LYS A 86 15.32 5.25 1.30
CA LYS A 86 15.66 4.64 0.01
C LYS A 86 14.98 3.28 -0.12
N VAL A 87 14.08 3.15 -1.09
CA VAL A 87 13.33 1.93 -1.37
C VAL A 87 14.04 1.12 -2.44
N GLY A 88 14.45 -0.10 -2.10
CA GLY A 88 15.06 -1.06 -3.01
C GLY A 88 14.08 -1.73 -3.96
N SER A 89 14.62 -2.45 -4.94
CA SER A 89 13.83 -3.12 -5.98
C SER A 89 12.92 -4.22 -5.41
N ASN A 90 11.93 -4.64 -6.20
CA ASN A 90 11.00 -5.73 -5.87
C ASN A 90 10.24 -5.50 -4.55
N THR A 91 9.83 -4.25 -4.31
CA THR A 91 9.21 -3.84 -3.06
C THR A 91 7.78 -3.36 -3.31
N SER A 92 6.83 -3.88 -2.54
CA SER A 92 5.49 -3.29 -2.41
C SER A 92 5.39 -2.59 -1.06
N LEU A 93 5.44 -1.26 -1.03
CA LEU A 93 5.26 -0.45 0.17
C LEU A 93 3.81 0.03 0.24
N LEU A 94 3.04 -0.54 1.17
CA LEU A 94 1.59 -0.39 1.23
C LEU A 94 1.17 0.22 2.56
N GLY A 95 0.36 1.27 2.54
CA GLY A 95 -0.19 1.82 3.78
C GLY A 95 -1.37 1.01 4.30
N LYS A 96 -1.46 0.83 5.61
CA LYS A 96 -2.69 0.38 6.29
C LYS A 96 -3.65 1.56 6.47
N SER A 97 -4.89 1.29 6.88
CA SER A 97 -5.87 2.35 7.16
C SER A 97 -5.29 3.37 8.15
N GLY A 98 -5.33 4.65 7.79
CA GLY A 98 -4.80 5.74 8.60
C GLY A 98 -3.28 5.87 8.64
N SER A 99 -2.51 5.08 7.87
CA SER A 99 -1.05 5.21 7.87
C SER A 99 -0.58 6.53 7.24
N SER A 100 0.45 7.13 7.80
CA SER A 100 1.07 8.34 7.25
C SER A 100 2.58 8.40 7.48
N LEU A 101 3.27 9.05 6.55
CA LEU A 101 4.65 9.48 6.66
C LEU A 101 4.66 11.01 6.76
N VAL A 102 5.16 11.56 7.86
CA VAL A 102 5.20 13.01 8.08
C VAL A 102 6.65 13.48 8.17
N GLY A 103 7.07 14.34 7.24
CA GLY A 103 8.46 14.78 7.10
C GLY A 103 9.42 13.71 6.56
N VAL A 104 8.89 12.55 6.14
CA VAL A 104 9.68 11.44 5.60
C VAL A 104 9.39 11.28 4.11
N GLY A 105 10.38 11.60 3.28
CA GLY A 105 10.32 11.33 1.84
C GLY A 105 10.68 9.89 1.52
N LEU A 106 10.28 9.43 0.33
CA LEU A 106 10.64 8.12 -0.22
C LEU A 106 11.43 8.29 -1.52
N ARG A 107 12.45 7.45 -1.73
CA ARG A 107 13.32 7.54 -2.91
C ARG A 107 13.48 6.18 -3.58
N VAL A 108 13.10 6.09 -4.85
CA VAL A 108 13.38 4.96 -5.74
C VAL A 108 14.46 5.42 -6.73
N ASN A 109 15.73 5.15 -6.42
CA ASN A 109 16.86 5.64 -7.22
C ASN A 109 17.68 4.49 -7.79
N LYS A 110 17.78 4.38 -9.12
CA LYS A 110 18.46 3.27 -9.82
C LYS A 110 17.92 1.90 -9.42
N LYS A 111 16.60 1.83 -9.21
CA LYS A 111 15.86 0.63 -8.80
C LYS A 111 14.76 0.31 -9.80
N ASN A 112 14.18 -0.87 -9.65
CA ASN A 112 13.06 -1.29 -10.49
C ASN A 112 12.02 -2.11 -9.73
N ASN A 113 10.84 -2.24 -10.34
CA ASN A 113 9.78 -3.10 -9.84
C ASN A 113 9.32 -2.73 -8.41
N VAL A 114 8.82 -1.51 -8.26
CA VAL A 114 8.38 -0.95 -6.97
C VAL A 114 6.92 -0.53 -7.04
N ILE A 115 6.14 -0.88 -6.02
CA ILE A 115 4.75 -0.45 -5.86
C ILE A 115 4.66 0.38 -4.57
N ILE A 116 4.10 1.58 -4.63
CA ILE A 116 3.86 2.46 -3.47
C ILE A 116 2.37 2.84 -3.48
N ARG A 117 1.62 2.38 -2.47
CA ARG A 117 0.15 2.53 -2.47
C ARG A 117 -0.49 2.82 -1.13
N ASN A 118 -1.64 3.49 -1.17
CA ASN A 118 -2.49 3.78 -0.01
C ASN A 118 -1.73 4.46 1.14
N LEU A 119 -0.84 5.38 0.80
CA LEU A 119 0.02 6.10 1.75
C LEU A 119 -0.25 7.59 1.69
N LYS A 120 -0.26 8.21 2.88
CA LYS A 120 -0.21 9.66 3.02
C LYS A 120 1.24 10.06 3.29
N ILE A 121 1.79 10.97 2.50
CA ILE A 121 3.13 11.51 2.68
C ILE A 121 3.01 13.02 2.73
N SER A 122 3.42 13.64 3.82
CA SER A 122 3.25 15.09 3.96
C SER A 122 4.39 15.80 4.65
N LYS A 123 4.49 17.11 4.40
CA LYS A 123 5.40 18.04 5.08
C LYS A 123 6.88 17.64 4.98
N VAL A 124 7.28 17.07 3.85
CA VAL A 124 8.69 16.71 3.59
C VAL A 124 9.47 17.99 3.29
N LEU A 125 10.31 18.39 4.23
CA LEU A 125 11.12 19.61 4.12
C LEU A 125 12.06 19.51 2.92
N ALA A 126 12.37 20.64 2.28
CA ALA A 126 13.29 20.68 1.14
C ALA A 126 14.67 20.07 1.47
N SER A 127 15.11 20.13 2.74
CA SER A 127 16.34 19.46 3.20
C SER A 127 16.33 17.93 3.07
N ALA A 128 15.14 17.30 3.04
CA ALA A 128 14.94 15.89 2.78
C ALA A 128 14.65 15.60 1.28
N GLY A 129 14.27 16.63 0.51
CA GLY A 129 13.90 16.59 -0.90
C GLY A 129 12.41 16.32 -1.11
N ASP A 130 12.08 15.63 -2.20
CA ASP A 130 10.68 15.36 -2.57
C ASP A 130 9.96 14.40 -1.62
N ALA A 131 8.63 14.49 -1.58
CA ALA A 131 7.81 13.47 -0.91
C ALA A 131 8.01 12.08 -1.52
N LEU A 132 8.08 12.00 -2.85
CA LEU A 132 8.47 10.83 -3.62
C LEU A 132 9.47 11.21 -4.72
N GLY A 133 10.70 10.74 -4.64
CA GLY A 133 11.67 10.90 -5.73
C GLY A 133 11.87 9.60 -6.51
N ILE A 134 11.56 9.59 -7.81
CA ILE A 134 11.78 8.46 -8.72
C ILE A 134 12.85 8.84 -9.73
N GLN A 135 14.04 8.24 -9.63
CA GLN A 135 15.24 8.69 -10.33
C GLN A 135 15.93 7.49 -10.99
N GLU A 136 16.17 7.56 -12.30
CA GLU A 136 16.80 6.47 -13.06
C GLU A 136 16.16 5.08 -12.78
N ALA A 137 14.85 5.06 -12.57
CA ALA A 137 14.10 3.88 -12.16
C ALA A 137 13.06 3.47 -13.22
N SER A 138 12.67 2.19 -13.21
CA SER A 138 11.66 1.66 -14.13
C SER A 138 10.69 0.71 -13.43
N LYS A 139 9.52 0.48 -14.02
CA LYS A 139 8.50 -0.41 -13.44
C LYS A 139 8.10 0.03 -12.02
N VAL A 140 7.76 1.31 -11.89
CA VAL A 140 7.31 1.89 -10.63
C VAL A 140 5.83 2.25 -10.74
N TRP A 141 5.03 1.80 -9.79
CA TRP A 141 3.61 2.13 -9.71
C TRP A 141 3.31 2.87 -8.40
N VAL A 142 2.95 4.14 -8.54
CA VAL A 142 2.46 4.98 -7.44
C VAL A 142 0.95 5.11 -7.63
N ASP A 143 0.17 4.65 -6.66
CA ASP A 143 -1.29 4.62 -6.78
C ASP A 143 -2.00 4.85 -5.44
N HIS A 144 -3.09 5.61 -5.48
CA HIS A 144 -3.87 5.98 -4.28
C HIS A 144 -3.00 6.56 -3.16
N VAL A 145 -2.06 7.44 -3.52
CA VAL A 145 -1.27 8.21 -2.56
C VAL A 145 -1.87 9.60 -2.35
N ASP A 146 -1.70 10.12 -1.15
CA ASP A 146 -2.02 11.50 -0.78
C ASP A 146 -0.70 12.19 -0.46
N LEU A 147 -0.29 13.12 -1.32
CA LEU A 147 0.95 13.87 -1.20
C LEU A 147 0.60 15.33 -0.92
N SER A 148 1.08 15.89 0.19
CA SER A 148 0.69 17.25 0.58
C SER A 148 1.74 17.99 1.41
N SER A 149 1.71 19.32 1.30
CA SER A 149 2.49 20.25 2.13
C SER A 149 1.56 21.33 2.70
N ASP A 150 2.04 22.55 2.95
CA ASP A 150 1.22 23.76 3.11
C ASP A 150 1.79 24.88 2.25
N ARG A 151 1.16 26.05 2.33
CA ARG A 151 1.53 27.27 1.61
C ARG A 151 1.84 28.42 2.57
N ASP A 152 2.17 28.09 3.82
CA ASP A 152 2.37 29.08 4.89
C ASP A 152 3.84 29.56 4.97
N HIS A 153 4.67 29.07 4.04
CA HIS A 153 6.11 29.31 3.97
C HIS A 153 6.51 29.73 2.54
N ASP A 154 7.77 30.11 2.35
CA ASP A 154 8.29 30.41 1.02
C ASP A 154 8.36 29.15 0.12
N LYS A 155 8.59 29.38 -1.17
CA LYS A 155 8.58 28.32 -2.21
C LYS A 155 9.65 27.24 -2.03
N ASP A 156 10.71 27.51 -1.25
CA ASP A 156 11.85 26.60 -1.07
C ASP A 156 11.83 25.92 0.31
N PHE A 157 10.79 26.17 1.12
CA PHE A 157 10.62 25.48 2.40
C PHE A 157 10.32 23.97 2.21
N TYR A 158 9.55 23.66 1.18
CA TYR A 158 9.30 22.30 0.69
C TYR A 158 9.81 22.19 -0.76
N ASP A 159 10.24 20.99 -1.18
CA ASP A 159 10.63 20.71 -2.56
C ASP A 159 9.42 20.14 -3.35
N GLY A 160 9.63 19.15 -4.23
CA GLY A 160 8.58 18.51 -5.01
C GLY A 160 7.70 17.52 -4.22
N LEU A 161 6.56 17.17 -4.82
CA LEU A 161 5.72 16.07 -4.33
C LEU A 161 6.11 14.74 -4.99
N LEU A 162 6.24 14.70 -6.32
CA LEU A 162 6.57 13.51 -7.11
C LEU A 162 7.34 13.88 -8.38
#